data_AF-A0A7W8FJG6-F1
#
_entry.id   AF-A0A7W8FJG6-F1
#
_cell.length_a   1.000
_cell.length_b   1.000
_cell.length_c   1.000
_cell.angle_alpha   90.00
_cell.angle_beta   90.00
_cell.angle_gamma   90.00
#
_symmetry.space_group_name_H-M   'P 1'
#
loop_
_entity.id
_entity.type
_entity.pdbx_description
1 polymer ?
#
loop_
_entity_poly.entity_id
_entity_poly.type
_entity_poly.pdbx_seq_one_letter_code
_entity_poly.pdbx_strand_id
1 'polypeptide(L)'
;MVTVVLSEQGKVITGWPDNSYGTAGERMDSRFSFLGTAHVELLNEILARRSPPLLERVRQADVISPSDAEEITTVISDEVIDNLDDDWEPTDYGQAVSAVLAQFNAARVNEWP
;
A
#
# COMPACT_ATOMS: atom_id res chain seq x y z
N MET A 1 -19.25 28.86 -6.44
CA MET A 1 -20.53 29.16 -5.77
C MET A 1 -20.38 28.69 -4.32
N VAL A 2 -20.27 29.62 -3.36
CA VAL A 2 -19.99 29.31 -1.95
C VAL A 2 -21.31 29.33 -1.20
N THR A 3 -21.71 28.20 -0.61
CA THR A 3 -22.88 28.13 0.26
C THR A 3 -22.42 28.33 1.71
N VAL A 4 -22.91 29.39 2.34
CA VAL A 4 -22.68 29.68 3.76
C VAL A 4 -23.77 28.99 4.57
N VAL A 5 -23.40 28.07 5.46
CA VAL A 5 -24.34 27.46 6.42
C VAL A 5 -24.09 28.09 7.79
N LEU A 6 -25.11 28.77 8.32
CA LEU A 6 -25.09 29.39 9.65
C LEU A 6 -25.45 28.32 10.70
N SER A 7 -24.57 28.11 11.68
CA SER A 7 -24.85 27.33 12.90
C SER A 7 -24.86 28.27 14.11
N GLU A 8 -25.77 28.02 15.06
CA GLU A 8 -26.12 28.88 16.21
C GLU A 8 -25.01 29.06 17.28
N GLN A 9 -23.75 28.79 16.95
CA GLN A 9 -22.61 29.11 17.81
C GLN A 9 -21.46 29.73 17.02
N GLY A 10 -21.67 30.94 16.48
CA GLY A 10 -20.69 32.02 16.30
C GLY A 10 -19.28 31.74 15.72
N LYS A 11 -18.99 30.56 15.18
CA LYS A 11 -17.66 30.19 14.66
C LYS A 11 -17.75 29.98 13.17
N VAL A 12 -17.24 30.95 12.42
CA VAL A 12 -17.05 30.84 10.97
C VAL A 12 -15.92 29.85 10.72
N ILE A 13 -16.26 28.68 10.19
CA ILE A 13 -15.31 27.69 9.67
C ILE A 13 -15.20 27.93 8.17
N THR A 14 -14.12 28.60 7.74
CA THR A 14 -13.72 28.60 6.33
C THR A 14 -12.84 27.37 6.09
N GLY A 15 -13.48 26.24 5.82
CA GLY A 15 -12.82 25.01 5.38
C GLY A 15 -13.65 24.41 4.26
N TRP A 16 -12.99 23.95 3.20
CA TRP A 16 -13.61 23.15 2.16
C TRP A 16 -14.40 21.99 2.80
N PRO A 17 -15.57 21.60 2.26
CA PRO A 17 -16.30 20.46 2.80
C PRO A 17 -15.35 19.27 2.82
N ASP A 18 -15.13 18.72 4.00
CA ASP A 18 -14.54 17.40 4.11
C ASP A 18 -15.47 16.49 3.32
N ASN A 19 -14.97 15.95 2.22
CA ASN A 19 -15.72 15.01 1.41
C ASN A 19 -15.72 13.67 2.16
N SER A 20 -16.40 13.67 3.30
CA SER A 20 -16.69 12.51 4.16
C SER A 20 -17.81 11.70 3.50
N TYR A 21 -17.56 11.29 2.26
CA TYR A 21 -18.28 10.23 1.57
C TYR A 21 -17.32 9.07 1.35
N GLY A 22 -17.03 8.42 2.46
CA GLY A 22 -16.41 7.13 2.57
C GLY A 22 -16.52 6.78 4.04
N THR A 23 -17.10 5.62 4.37
CA THR A 23 -16.62 4.90 5.56
C THR A 23 -15.10 5.03 5.56
N ALA A 24 -14.47 5.38 6.68
CA ALA A 24 -13.01 5.44 6.77
C ALA A 24 -12.43 4.15 6.15
N GLY A 25 -12.09 4.24 4.87
CA GLY A 25 -11.65 3.12 4.07
C GLY A 25 -10.31 2.74 4.66
N GLU A 26 -10.12 1.45 4.88
CA GLU A 26 -8.93 0.85 5.45
C GLU A 26 -7.72 1.20 4.58
N ARG A 27 -7.19 2.41 4.78
CA ARG A 27 -5.97 2.83 4.11
C ARG A 27 -4.91 1.79 4.39
N MET A 28 -4.24 1.33 3.34
CA MET A 28 -3.21 0.30 3.46
C MET A 28 -2.18 0.73 4.50
N ASP A 29 -2.20 0.04 5.65
CA ASP A 29 -1.32 0.38 6.76
C ASP A 29 0.11 -0.03 6.43
N SER A 30 1.08 0.75 6.90
CA SER A 30 2.50 0.50 6.63
C SER A 30 3.07 -0.73 7.34
N ARG A 31 2.32 -1.33 8.27
CA ARG A 31 2.67 -2.61 8.92
C ARG A 31 2.17 -3.81 8.12
N PHE A 32 1.47 -3.55 7.00
CA PHE A 32 0.92 -4.56 6.11
C PHE A 32 0.03 -5.57 6.84
N SER A 33 -0.84 -5.09 7.74
CA SER A 33 -1.70 -5.96 8.57
C SER A 33 -2.67 -6.82 7.76
N PHE A 34 -2.90 -6.46 6.49
CA PHE A 34 -3.66 -7.23 5.51
C PHE A 34 -2.89 -8.45 4.94
N LEU A 35 -1.59 -8.57 5.20
CA LEU A 35 -0.77 -9.74 4.87
C LEU A 35 -0.62 -10.67 6.08
N GLY A 36 -0.47 -11.97 5.83
CA GLY A 36 -0.04 -12.90 6.87
C GLY A 36 1.40 -12.63 7.33
N THR A 37 1.74 -12.96 8.58
CA THR A 37 3.07 -12.65 9.18
C THR A 37 4.26 -13.08 8.31
N ALA A 38 4.21 -14.29 7.74
CA ALA A 38 5.28 -14.78 6.87
C ALA A 38 5.43 -13.94 5.58
N HIS A 39 4.31 -13.44 5.02
CA HIS A 39 4.31 -12.56 3.86
C HIS A 39 4.82 -11.16 4.21
N VAL A 40 4.51 -10.66 5.42
CA VAL A 40 5.07 -9.39 5.92
C VAL A 40 6.59 -9.50 6.08
N GLU A 41 7.07 -10.59 6.67
CA GLU A 41 8.51 -10.84 6.84
C GLU A 41 9.22 -10.91 5.49
N LEU A 42 8.67 -11.69 4.55
CA LEU A 42 9.20 -11.79 3.19
C LEU A 42 9.20 -10.44 2.46
N LEU A 43 8.11 -9.68 2.52
CA LEU A 43 8.05 -8.35 1.91
C LEU A 43 9.11 -7.41 2.50
N ASN A 44 9.25 -7.39 3.82
CA ASN A 44 10.28 -6.58 4.49
C ASN A 44 11.69 -7.00 4.06
N GLU A 45 11.96 -8.29 3.90
CA GLU A 45 13.25 -8.80 3.44
C GLU A 45 13.55 -8.33 2.01
N ILE A 46 12.58 -8.47 1.10
CA ILE A 46 12.71 -8.02 -0.29
C ILE A 46 12.97 -6.52 -0.34
N LEU A 47 12.17 -5.72 0.36
CA LEU A 47 12.36 -4.27 0.41
C LEU A 47 13.72 -3.89 1.02
N ALA A 48 14.16 -4.58 2.08
CA ALA A 48 15.46 -4.33 2.70
C ALA A 48 16.63 -4.64 1.75
N ARG A 49 16.49 -5.64 0.87
CA ARG A 49 17.52 -6.03 -0.10
C ARG A 49 17.49 -5.16 -1.36
N ARG A 50 16.31 -4.89 -1.90
CA ARG A 50 16.10 -4.28 -3.23
C ARG A 50 15.90 -2.78 -3.20
N SER A 51 15.23 -2.25 -2.18
CA SER A 51 15.00 -0.81 -2.01
C SER A 51 14.99 -0.40 -0.54
N PRO A 52 16.17 -0.39 0.13
CA PRO A 52 16.28 0.09 1.52
C PRO A 52 15.65 1.48 1.75
N PRO A 53 15.80 2.47 0.84
CA PRO A 53 15.17 3.78 1.03
C PRO A 53 13.64 3.72 1.03
N LEU A 54 13.02 2.87 0.21
CA LEU A 54 11.57 2.67 0.21
C LEU A 54 11.11 2.04 1.53
N LEU A 55 11.84 1.04 2.03
CA LEU A 55 11.54 0.43 3.32
C LEU A 55 11.56 1.44 4.46
N GLU A 56 12.57 2.33 4.48
CA GLU A 56 12.66 3.39 5.49
C GLU A 56 11.47 4.35 5.42
N ARG A 57 11.08 4.80 4.22
CA ARG A 57 9.93 5.69 4.04
C ARG A 57 8.63 5.04 4.51
N VAL A 58 8.38 3.79 4.12
CA VAL A 58 7.17 3.05 4.51
C VAL A 58 7.12 2.89 6.04
N ARG A 59 8.24 2.56 6.69
CA ARG A 59 8.31 2.42 8.16
C ARG A 59 8.09 3.72 8.93
N GLN A 60 8.42 4.86 8.33
CA GLN A 60 8.20 6.18 8.93
C GLN A 60 6.76 6.68 8.73
N ALA A 61 6.03 6.13 7.77
CA ALA A 61 4.64 6.43 7.52
C ALA A 61 3.71 5.52 8.35
N ASP A 62 2.54 6.00 8.74
CA ASP A 62 1.47 5.14 9.30
C ASP A 62 0.63 4.46 8.21
N VAL A 63 0.61 5.06 7.02
CA VAL A 63 -0.20 4.67 5.87
C VAL A 63 0.66 4.73 4.61
N ILE A 64 0.52 3.73 3.73
CA ILE A 64 1.23 3.66 2.46
C ILE A 64 0.64 4.70 1.50
N SER A 65 1.49 5.54 0.91
CA SER A 65 1.07 6.48 -0.13
C SER A 65 0.83 5.75 -1.46
N PRO A 66 -0.03 6.24 -2.37
CA PRO A 66 -0.20 5.62 -3.68
C PRO A 66 1.10 5.46 -4.46
N SER A 67 2.02 6.43 -4.36
CA SER A 67 3.33 6.38 -5.01
C SER A 67 4.24 5.31 -4.39
N ASP A 68 4.26 5.18 -3.06
CA ASP A 68 5.03 4.11 -2.41
C ASP A 68 4.40 2.73 -2.71
N ALA A 69 3.07 2.63 -2.80
CA ALA A 69 2.40 1.38 -3.18
C ALA A 69 2.74 0.96 -4.62
N GLU A 70 2.83 1.90 -5.55
CA GLU A 70 3.29 1.65 -6.91
C GLU A 70 4.75 1.17 -6.91
N GLU A 71 5.64 1.85 -6.18
CA GLU A 71 7.04 1.46 -6.08
C GLU A 71 7.21 0.07 -5.42
N ILE A 72 6.46 -0.24 -4.36
CA ILE A 72 6.41 -1.58 -3.76
C ILE A 72 5.96 -2.62 -4.81
N THR A 73 4.92 -2.32 -5.59
CA THR A 73 4.42 -3.23 -6.63
C THR A 73 5.51 -3.52 -7.66
N THR A 74 6.26 -2.50 -8.09
CA THR A 74 7.39 -2.66 -9.02
C THR A 74 8.48 -3.53 -8.42
N VAL A 75 8.91 -3.26 -7.18
CA VAL A 75 9.97 -4.03 -6.51
C VAL A 75 9.60 -5.51 -6.37
N ILE A 76 8.35 -5.82 -5.97
CA ILE A 76 7.91 -7.21 -5.84
C ILE A 76 7.79 -7.88 -7.22
N SER A 77 7.30 -7.16 -8.24
CA SER A 77 7.19 -7.70 -9.60
C SER A 77 8.56 -8.05 -10.18
N ASP A 78 9.55 -7.18 -10.01
CA ASP A 78 10.93 -7.43 -10.43
C ASP A 78 11.53 -8.63 -9.68
N GLU A 79 11.21 -8.79 -8.39
CA GLU A 79 11.61 -9.97 -7.61
C GLU A 79 10.99 -11.26 -8.15
N VAL A 80 9.73 -11.26 -8.61
CA VAL A 80 9.14 -12.44 -9.27
C VAL A 80 9.88 -12.76 -10.57
N ILE A 81 10.14 -11.76 -11.41
CA ILE A 81 10.79 -11.92 -12.71
C ILE A 81 12.21 -12.49 -12.55
N ASP A 82 12.96 -12.01 -11.55
CA ASP A 82 14.32 -12.47 -11.29
C ASP A 82 14.38 -13.89 -10.67
N ASN A 83 13.22 -14.46 -10.29
CA ASN A 83 13.12 -15.78 -9.66
C ASN A 83 12.23 -16.75 -10.44
N LEU A 84 12.20 -16.58 -11.76
CA LEU A 84 11.72 -17.57 -12.71
C LEU A 84 12.85 -18.56 -13.05
N ASP A 85 12.49 -19.81 -13.32
CA ASP A 85 13.40 -20.83 -13.83
C ASP A 85 13.59 -20.75 -15.36
N ASP A 86 14.33 -21.70 -15.91
CA ASP A 86 14.63 -21.76 -17.35
C ASP A 86 13.38 -21.94 -18.23
N ASP A 87 12.29 -22.45 -17.65
CA ASP A 87 10.99 -22.65 -18.31
C ASP A 87 10.03 -21.47 -18.08
N TRP A 88 10.53 -20.35 -17.50
CA TRP A 88 9.76 -19.17 -17.12
C TRP A 88 8.69 -19.44 -16.04
N GLU A 89 8.82 -20.53 -15.29
CA GLU A 89 7.96 -20.82 -14.16
C GLU A 89 8.55 -20.23 -12.87
N PRO A 90 7.73 -19.70 -11.94
CA PRO A 90 8.25 -19.25 -10.66
C PRO A 90 8.86 -20.43 -9.90
N THR A 91 10.11 -20.25 -9.46
CA THR A 91 10.76 -21.14 -8.48
C THR A 91 9.95 -21.19 -7.17
N ASP A 92 10.25 -22.11 -6.25
CA ASP A 92 9.58 -22.16 -4.94
C ASP A 92 9.57 -20.79 -4.22
N TYR A 93 10.70 -20.07 -4.30
CA TYR A 93 10.80 -18.71 -3.79
C TYR A 93 9.96 -17.74 -4.63
N GLY A 94 10.06 -17.78 -5.96
CA GLY A 94 9.24 -16.97 -6.86
C GLY A 94 7.72 -17.14 -6.65
N GLN A 95 7.26 -18.34 -6.32
CA GLN A 95 5.85 -18.62 -5.97
C GLN A 95 5.45 -17.89 -4.68
N ALA A 96 6.31 -17.91 -3.66
CA ALA A 96 6.05 -17.18 -2.42
C ALA A 96 5.99 -15.66 -2.66
N VAL A 97 6.91 -15.11 -3.45
CA VAL A 97 6.92 -13.69 -3.82
C VAL A 97 5.66 -13.32 -4.64
N SER A 98 5.26 -14.17 -5.58
CA SER A 98 4.04 -13.99 -6.37
C SER A 98 2.78 -13.98 -5.49
N ALA A 99 2.72 -14.83 -4.47
CA ALA A 99 1.62 -14.82 -3.49
C ALA A 99 1.55 -13.51 -2.69
N VAL A 100 2.71 -12.94 -2.31
CA VAL A 100 2.78 -11.60 -1.69
C VAL A 100 2.25 -10.53 -2.65
N LEU A 101 2.69 -10.54 -3.91
CA LEU A 101 2.25 -9.59 -4.93
C LEU A 101 0.73 -9.64 -5.14
N ALA A 102 0.16 -10.85 -5.21
CA ALA A 102 -1.27 -11.03 -5.39
C ALA A 102 -2.08 -10.44 -4.23
N GLN A 103 -1.67 -10.71 -2.98
CA GLN A 103 -2.36 -10.16 -1.79
C GLN A 103 -2.19 -8.65 -1.68
N PHE A 104 -0.99 -8.14 -1.98
CA PHE A 104 -0.74 -6.70 -2.00
C PHE A 104 -1.61 -5.99 -3.03
N ASN A 105 -1.73 -6.53 -4.25
CA ASN A 105 -2.58 -5.98 -5.29
C ASN A 105 -4.08 -6.06 -4.94
N ALA A 106 -4.52 -7.13 -4.28
CA ALA A 106 -5.91 -7.23 -3.81
C ALA A 106 -6.24 -6.12 -2.80
N ALA A 107 -5.35 -5.86 -1.83
CA ALA A 107 -5.51 -4.75 -0.89
C ALA A 107 -5.48 -3.39 -1.60
N ARG A 108 -4.57 -3.21 -2.56
CA ARG A 108 -4.46 -1.98 -3.36
C ARG A 108 -5.73 -1.66 -4.14
N VAL A 109 -6.33 -2.64 -4.82
CA VAL A 109 -7.57 -2.46 -5.59
C VAL A 109 -8.77 -2.16 -4.69
N ASN A 110 -8.81 -2.74 -3.49
CA ASN A 110 -9.88 -2.43 -2.53
C ASN A 110 -9.80 -1.00 -1.99
N GLU A 111 -8.59 -0.49 -1.77
CA GLU A 111 -8.36 0.88 -1.27
C GLU A 111 -8.47 1.95 -2.38
N TRP A 112 -7.95 1.66 -3.58
CA TRP A 112 -7.98 2.55 -4.73
C TRP A 112 -8.55 1.84 -5.98
N PRO A 113 -9.89 1.71 -6.08
CA PRO A 113 -10.56 1.09 -7.22
C PRO A 113 -10.54 1.95 -8.50
#